data_AF-A0A505I8T6-F1
#
_entry.id   AF-A0A505I8T6-F1
#
_cell.length_a   1.000
_cell.length_b   1.000
_cell.length_c   1.000
_cell.angle_alpha   90.00
_cell.angle_beta   90.00
_cell.angle_gamma   90.00
#
_symmetry.space_group_name_H-M   'P 1'
#
loop_
_entity.id
_entity.type
_entity.pdbx_description
1 polymer ?
#
loop_
_entity_poly.entity_id
_entity_poly.type
_entity_poly.pdbx_seq_one_letter_code
_entity_poly.pdbx_strand_id
1 'polypeptide(L)'
;MPPVGVRDSAAPPPPSPSQPRFYKCNCSTCHKSGVFHMRLPDAPNEFFLFSPLNLEELSNYQCFKRLVNWYFCPTCGVRCFGVAARWKKDSIEPERFNLAISSESSEEGKQITPIKDNDEQQRISVLRLDPEGYKENQTGYFSLNALTIDQDQPHGKRLDLRRIVDNKWLEYLDRKEGVADMRYDYPQEGGTW
;
A
#
# COMPACT_ATOMS: atom_id res chain seq x y z
N MET A 1 6.38 -30.99 -4.74
CA MET A 1 5.13 -30.64 -4.03
C MET A 1 5.17 -31.34 -2.69
N PRO A 2 5.16 -30.63 -1.56
CA PRO A 2 5.02 -31.30 -0.28
C PRO A 2 3.57 -31.83 -0.16
N PRO A 3 3.36 -32.95 0.55
CA PRO A 3 2.08 -33.64 0.58
C PRO A 3 1.04 -32.86 1.40
N VAL A 4 -0.21 -32.96 0.97
CA VAL A 4 -1.39 -32.47 1.69
C VAL A 4 -1.53 -33.30 2.97
N GLY A 5 -1.40 -32.64 4.12
CA GLY A 5 -1.81 -33.20 5.40
C GLY A 5 -0.68 -33.40 6.41
N VAL A 6 -0.27 -32.31 7.06
CA VAL A 6 -0.09 -32.28 8.52
C VAL A 6 -0.61 -30.93 9.00
N ARG A 7 -1.78 -30.94 9.64
CA ARG A 7 -2.26 -29.84 10.47
C ARG A 7 -1.44 -29.90 11.76
N ASP A 8 -0.59 -28.90 11.99
CA ASP A 8 -0.43 -28.25 13.31
C ASP A 8 0.58 -27.11 13.24
N SER A 9 0.04 -25.91 13.15
CA SER A 9 0.50 -24.70 13.83
C SER A 9 -0.69 -23.77 13.77
N ALA A 10 -1.27 -23.43 14.92
CA ALA A 10 -2.33 -22.44 14.99
C ALA A 10 -1.93 -21.24 14.13
N ALA A 11 -2.84 -20.79 13.25
CA ALA A 11 -2.62 -19.55 12.51
C ALA A 11 -2.22 -18.47 13.54
N PRO A 12 -1.17 -17.68 13.27
CA PRO A 12 -0.82 -16.62 14.19
C PRO A 12 -2.06 -15.75 14.42
N PRO A 13 -2.22 -15.17 15.63
CA PRO A 13 -3.34 -14.30 15.91
C PRO A 13 -3.39 -13.21 14.83
N PRO A 14 -4.61 -12.80 14.39
CA PRO A 14 -4.74 -11.76 13.40
C PRO A 14 -3.98 -10.52 13.86
N PRO A 15 -3.39 -9.75 12.93
CA PRO A 15 -2.64 -8.54 13.28
C PRO A 15 -3.52 -7.62 14.12
N SER A 16 -2.94 -7.04 15.17
CA SER A 16 -3.65 -6.07 16.01
C SER A 16 -4.18 -4.91 15.16
N PRO A 17 -5.27 -4.22 15.55
CA PRO A 17 -5.78 -3.07 14.80
C PRO A 17 -4.75 -1.95 14.59
N SER A 18 -3.71 -1.91 15.43
CA SER A 18 -2.59 -0.97 15.36
C SER A 18 -1.44 -1.41 14.44
N GLN A 19 -1.56 -2.54 13.73
CA GLN A 19 -0.52 -3.07 12.85
C GLN A 19 -0.96 -3.11 11.39
N PRO A 20 -0.02 -2.89 10.44
CA PRO A 20 -0.34 -3.09 9.03
C PRO A 20 -0.80 -4.50 8.74
N ARG A 21 -1.83 -4.63 7.90
CA ARG A 21 -2.35 -5.92 7.45
C ARG A 21 -1.82 -6.24 6.06
N PHE A 22 -1.21 -7.41 5.90
CA PHE A 22 -0.63 -7.86 4.64
C PHE A 22 -1.47 -8.97 4.01
N TYR A 23 -1.73 -8.89 2.71
CA TYR A 23 -2.41 -9.98 2.00
C TYR A 23 -2.05 -10.10 0.52
N LYS A 24 -2.19 -11.31 -0.01
CA LYS A 24 -2.23 -11.61 -1.45
C LYS A 24 -3.62 -12.10 -1.82
N CYS A 25 -4.10 -11.63 -2.96
CA CYS A 25 -5.41 -11.92 -3.48
C CYS A 25 -5.26 -12.67 -4.81
N ASN A 26 -5.95 -13.81 -4.97
CA ASN A 26 -5.89 -14.61 -6.21
C ASN A 26 -6.82 -14.10 -7.32
N CYS A 27 -7.52 -12.96 -7.13
CA CYS A 27 -8.33 -12.41 -8.23
C CYS A 27 -7.43 -11.95 -9.38
N SER A 28 -7.99 -11.96 -10.60
CA SER A 28 -7.23 -11.67 -11.82
C SER A 28 -6.57 -10.29 -11.82
N THR A 29 -7.20 -9.28 -11.23
CA THR A 29 -6.62 -7.91 -11.16
C THR A 29 -5.41 -7.86 -10.25
N CYS A 30 -5.52 -8.37 -9.02
CA CYS A 30 -4.43 -8.32 -8.04
C CYS A 30 -3.26 -9.19 -8.50
N HIS A 31 -3.56 -10.38 -9.04
CA HIS A 31 -2.53 -11.30 -9.51
C HIS A 31 -1.76 -10.74 -10.72
N LYS A 32 -2.46 -10.27 -11.77
CA LYS A 32 -1.81 -9.72 -12.97
C LYS A 32 -1.07 -8.41 -12.70
N SER A 33 -1.53 -7.63 -11.73
CA SER A 33 -0.85 -6.39 -11.31
C SER A 33 0.27 -6.65 -10.30
N GLY A 34 0.47 -7.90 -9.87
CA GLY A 34 1.49 -8.28 -8.89
C GLY A 34 1.31 -7.64 -7.52
N VAL A 35 0.10 -7.26 -7.10
CA VAL A 35 -0.08 -6.46 -5.87
C VAL A 35 0.19 -7.30 -4.63
N PHE A 36 1.17 -6.86 -3.83
CA PHE A 36 1.36 -7.32 -2.46
C PHE A 36 0.68 -6.32 -1.54
N HIS A 37 -0.54 -6.61 -1.09
CA HIS A 37 -1.34 -5.63 -0.38
C HIS A 37 -0.79 -5.37 1.01
N MET A 38 -0.67 -4.09 1.36
CA MET A 38 -0.46 -3.60 2.71
C MET A 38 -1.54 -2.57 3.04
N ARG A 39 -2.36 -2.87 4.05
CA ARG A 39 -3.34 -1.93 4.63
C ARG A 39 -2.71 -1.26 5.84
N LEU A 40 -2.83 0.06 5.90
CA LEU A 40 -2.36 0.85 7.03
C LEU A 40 -3.44 0.91 8.12
N PRO A 41 -3.06 0.87 9.41
CA PRO A 41 -3.98 1.10 10.53
C PRO A 41 -4.79 2.39 10.40
N ASP A 42 -4.14 3.47 9.98
CA ASP A 42 -4.73 4.79 9.80
C ASP A 42 -4.25 5.42 8.48
N ALA A 43 -4.74 4.86 7.37
CA ALA A 43 -4.35 5.32 6.04
C ALA A 43 -4.49 6.84 5.82
N PRO A 44 -5.57 7.52 6.29
CA PRO A 44 -5.66 8.97 6.18
C PRO A 44 -4.53 9.73 6.86
N ASN A 45 -4.02 9.27 8.01
CA ASN A 45 -2.96 9.94 8.76
C ASN A 45 -1.55 9.38 8.50
N GLU A 46 -1.41 8.24 7.83
CA GLU A 46 -0.13 7.55 7.62
C GLU A 46 0.35 7.57 6.16
N PHE A 47 -0.54 7.83 5.20
CA PHE A 47 -0.18 7.94 3.79
C PHE A 47 -0.38 9.35 3.23
N PHE A 48 0.65 9.84 2.54
CA PHE A 48 0.64 11.13 1.85
C PHE A 48 1.22 10.95 0.45
N LEU A 49 0.52 11.48 -0.54
CA LEU A 49 1.00 11.60 -1.90
C LEU A 49 1.60 12.99 -2.10
N PHE A 50 2.92 13.06 -2.26
CA PHE A 50 3.66 14.30 -2.48
C PHE A 50 3.60 14.79 -3.92
N SER A 51 3.56 13.86 -4.88
CA SER A 51 3.48 14.17 -6.29
C SER A 51 2.86 13.00 -7.05
N PRO A 52 1.96 13.25 -8.01
CA PRO A 52 1.39 14.56 -8.36
C PRO A 52 0.35 15.03 -7.34
N LEU A 53 0.11 16.36 -7.28
CA LEU A 53 -0.97 16.96 -6.47
C LEU A 53 -2.30 17.08 -7.23
N ASN A 54 -2.31 16.65 -8.49
CA ASN A 54 -3.51 16.34 -9.25
C ASN A 54 -3.51 14.85 -9.62
N LEU A 55 -4.49 14.10 -9.13
CA LEU A 55 -4.60 12.66 -9.40
C LEU A 55 -4.83 12.34 -10.88
N GLU A 56 -5.32 13.30 -11.67
CA GLU A 56 -5.51 13.12 -13.12
C GLU A 56 -4.18 12.97 -13.87
N GLU A 57 -3.06 13.37 -13.26
CA GLU A 57 -1.71 13.13 -13.79
C GLU A 57 -1.27 11.67 -13.62
N LEU A 58 -1.94 10.91 -12.74
CA LEU A 58 -1.75 9.46 -12.64
C LEU A 58 -2.69 8.75 -13.62
N SER A 59 -2.17 7.73 -14.29
CA SER A 59 -3.04 6.81 -15.02
C SER A 59 -3.82 5.93 -14.04
N ASN A 60 -5.04 5.57 -14.41
CA ASN A 60 -5.94 4.81 -13.56
C ASN A 60 -6.46 3.58 -14.30
N TYR A 61 -6.32 2.42 -13.67
CA TYR A 61 -6.96 1.19 -14.10
C TYR A 61 -8.15 0.89 -13.20
N GLN A 62 -9.33 0.72 -13.79
CA GLN A 62 -10.54 0.31 -13.10
C GLN A 62 -11.05 -1.00 -13.69
N CYS A 63 -11.47 -1.92 -12.83
CA CYS A 63 -11.97 -3.24 -13.21
C CYS A 63 -13.34 -3.51 -12.57
N PHE A 64 -14.07 -4.48 -13.11
CA PHE A 64 -15.36 -4.94 -12.60
C PHE A 64 -16.35 -3.77 -12.41
N LYS A 65 -16.86 -3.59 -11.19
CA LYS A 65 -17.79 -2.52 -10.80
C LYS A 65 -17.15 -1.13 -10.71
N ARG A 66 -15.87 -0.98 -11.08
CA ARG A 66 -15.11 0.29 -11.07
C ARG A 66 -15.11 0.98 -9.70
N LEU A 67 -15.13 0.18 -8.63
CA LEU A 67 -15.13 0.69 -7.26
C LEU A 67 -13.74 1.13 -6.79
N VAL A 68 -12.71 0.38 -7.18
CA VAL A 68 -11.33 0.66 -6.81
C VAL A 68 -10.61 1.30 -7.99
N ASN A 69 -9.95 2.42 -7.70
CA ASN A 69 -9.00 3.07 -8.59
C ASN A 69 -7.62 2.47 -8.33
N TRP A 70 -7.06 1.81 -9.32
CA TRP A 70 -5.68 1.38 -9.29
C TRP A 70 -4.87 2.45 -10.03
N TYR A 71 -4.29 3.37 -9.29
CA TYR A 71 -3.44 4.41 -9.87
C TYR A 71 -2.03 3.88 -10.17
N PHE A 72 -1.41 4.40 -11.22
CA PHE A 72 -0.05 4.08 -11.61
C PHE A 72 0.61 5.23 -12.36
N CYS A 73 1.94 5.28 -12.33
CA CYS A 73 2.70 6.26 -13.09
C CYS A 73 2.55 5.99 -14.60
N PRO A 74 2.10 6.97 -15.41
CA PRO A 74 1.98 6.77 -16.86
C PRO A 74 3.33 6.52 -17.56
N THR A 75 4.45 6.91 -16.94
CA THR A 75 5.79 6.80 -17.53
C THR A 75 6.42 5.44 -17.26
N CYS A 76 6.47 4.99 -16.01
CA CYS A 76 7.14 3.73 -15.64
C CYS A 76 6.18 2.56 -15.42
N GLY A 77 4.86 2.80 -15.38
CA GLY A 77 3.87 1.74 -15.15
C GLY A 77 3.74 1.27 -13.70
N VAL A 78 4.58 1.78 -12.78
CA VAL A 78 4.58 1.34 -11.39
C VAL A 78 3.30 1.74 -10.68
N ARG A 79 2.71 0.76 -9.99
CA ARG A 79 1.45 0.84 -9.24
C ARG A 79 1.73 0.78 -7.75
N CYS A 80 1.84 1.96 -7.12
CA CYS A 80 2.18 2.06 -5.70
C CYS A 80 0.98 1.82 -4.78
N PHE A 81 -0.25 2.11 -5.23
CA PHE A 81 -1.45 1.98 -4.39
C PHE A 81 -2.74 1.77 -5.18
N GLY A 82 -3.76 1.29 -4.48
CA GLY A 82 -5.15 1.22 -4.93
C GLY A 82 -6.09 1.82 -3.89
N VAL A 83 -7.12 2.53 -4.34
CA VAL A 83 -7.97 3.34 -3.46
C VAL A 83 -9.44 3.36 -3.92
N ALA A 84 -10.34 3.29 -2.96
CA ALA A 84 -11.75 3.65 -3.10
C ALA A 84 -12.10 4.57 -1.93
N ALA A 85 -11.74 5.84 -2.03
CA ALA A 85 -11.92 6.84 -0.98
C ALA A 85 -11.88 8.24 -1.60
N ARG A 86 -12.31 9.24 -0.84
CA ARG A 86 -12.17 10.65 -1.20
C ARG A 86 -10.78 11.14 -0.85
N TRP A 87 -10.24 11.99 -1.72
CA TRP A 87 -8.96 12.66 -1.52
C TRP A 87 -9.19 14.08 -1.03
N LYS A 88 -8.24 14.57 -0.23
CA LYS A 88 -8.19 15.92 0.30
C LYS A 88 -6.80 16.50 0.05
N LYS A 89 -6.77 17.73 -0.46
CA LYS A 89 -5.55 18.55 -0.45
C LYS A 89 -5.30 19.02 0.97
N ASP A 90 -4.09 18.84 1.45
CA ASP A 90 -3.67 19.20 2.80
C ASP A 90 -2.23 19.73 2.74
N SER A 91 -1.73 20.24 3.86
CA SER A 91 -0.34 20.66 4.01
C SER A 91 0.25 20.04 5.27
N ILE A 92 1.50 19.58 5.24
CA ILE A 92 2.21 18.98 6.38
C ILE A 92 3.49 19.74 6.71
N GLU A 93 4.02 19.53 7.92
CA GLU A 93 5.30 20.12 8.33
C GLU A 93 6.49 19.57 7.53
N PRO A 94 7.50 20.40 7.21
CA PRO A 94 8.72 19.99 6.50
C PRO A 94 9.46 18.81 7.14
N GLU A 95 9.49 18.73 8.47
CA GLU A 95 10.16 17.66 9.21
C GLU A 95 9.60 16.29 8.84
N ARG A 96 8.28 16.21 8.65
CA ARG A 96 7.60 14.96 8.29
C ARG A 96 7.99 14.47 6.90
N PHE A 97 8.17 15.39 5.95
CA PHE A 97 8.67 15.08 4.61
C PHE A 97 10.14 14.68 4.64
N ASN A 98 10.96 15.42 5.38
CA ASN A 98 12.40 15.15 5.49
C ASN A 98 12.65 13.77 6.10
N LEU A 99 11.84 13.34 7.08
CA LEU A 99 11.91 11.98 7.63
C LEU A 99 11.64 10.89 6.58
N ALA A 100 10.85 11.17 5.54
CA ALA A 100 10.51 10.20 4.49
C ALA A 100 11.55 10.14 3.35
N ILE A 101 12.34 11.20 3.13
CA ILE A 101 13.19 11.34 1.93
C ILE A 101 14.70 11.39 2.30
N SER A 102 15.07 11.45 3.57
CA SER A 102 16.45 11.71 4.03
C SER A 102 17.42 10.52 3.98
N SER A 103 17.75 10.00 2.81
CA SER A 103 19.07 9.37 2.61
C SER A 103 19.54 9.70 1.22
N GLU A 104 20.67 10.42 1.16
CA GLU A 104 21.63 10.60 0.05
C GLU A 104 21.28 9.96 -1.31
N SER A 105 20.10 10.26 -1.86
CA SER A 105 19.80 10.08 -3.28
C SER A 105 20.38 11.27 -4.04
N SER A 106 21.64 11.60 -3.75
CA SER A 106 22.50 12.41 -4.59
C SER A 106 23.15 11.49 -5.62
N GLU A 107 22.33 10.80 -6.42
CA GLU A 107 22.66 10.67 -7.82
C GLU A 107 22.17 11.95 -8.48
N GLU A 108 23.12 12.68 -9.09
CA GLU A 108 22.92 13.96 -9.76
C GLU A 108 21.74 13.87 -10.76
N GLY A 109 20.56 14.38 -10.38
CA GLY A 109 19.53 14.65 -11.37
C GLY A 109 18.08 14.80 -10.92
N LYS A 110 17.61 14.22 -9.81
CA LYS A 110 16.20 14.35 -9.38
C LYS A 110 16.02 14.32 -7.87
N GLN A 111 16.47 15.39 -7.19
CA GLN A 111 16.05 15.63 -5.82
C GLN A 111 14.54 15.90 -5.82
N ILE A 112 13.77 15.14 -5.02
CA ILE A 112 12.33 15.41 -4.85
C ILE A 112 12.21 16.74 -4.11
N THR A 113 11.92 17.82 -4.84
CA THR A 113 11.62 19.12 -4.25
C THR A 113 10.14 19.15 -3.86
N PRO A 114 9.81 19.30 -2.57
CA PRO A 114 8.41 19.38 -2.16
C PRO A 114 7.78 20.65 -2.74
N ILE A 115 6.49 20.55 -3.08
CA ILE A 115 5.69 21.72 -3.45
C ILE A 115 5.38 22.45 -2.14
N LYS A 116 6.05 23.59 -1.94
CA LYS A 116 5.82 24.44 -0.77
C LYS A 116 4.50 25.19 -0.91
N ASP A 117 3.79 25.32 0.19
CA ASP A 117 2.64 26.21 0.31
C ASP A 117 3.13 27.67 0.39
N ASN A 118 2.27 28.63 0.05
CA ASN A 118 2.60 30.07 0.05
C ASN A 118 2.66 30.69 1.47
N ASP A 119 2.85 29.85 2.49
CA ASP A 119 2.77 30.20 3.91
C ASP A 119 4.17 30.51 4.49
N GLU A 120 4.22 31.41 5.48
CA GLU A 120 5.45 31.82 6.18
C GLU A 120 6.17 30.63 6.84
N GLN A 121 5.41 29.59 7.20
CA GLN A 121 5.91 28.36 7.83
C GLN A 121 6.47 27.32 6.83
N GLN A 122 6.46 27.62 5.51
CA GLN A 122 7.01 26.74 4.46
C GLN A 122 6.44 25.31 4.48
N ARG A 123 5.15 25.16 4.78
CA ARG A 123 4.47 23.86 4.79
C ARG A 123 4.55 23.18 3.43
N ILE A 124 4.41 21.85 3.40
CA ILE A 124 4.48 21.04 2.17
C ILE A 124 3.10 20.59 1.78
N SER A 125 2.68 20.95 0.57
CA SER A 125 1.39 20.52 0.01
C SER A 125 1.41 19.02 -0.33
N VAL A 126 0.33 18.33 0.03
CA VAL A 126 0.14 16.89 -0.16
C VAL A 126 -1.30 16.58 -0.55
N LEU A 127 -1.48 15.40 -1.15
CA LEU A 127 -2.77 14.73 -1.20
C LEU A 127 -2.81 13.63 -0.15
N ARG A 128 -3.91 13.56 0.61
CA ARG A 128 -4.19 12.47 1.57
C ARG A 128 -5.62 12.00 1.41
N LEU A 129 -5.96 10.87 2.03
CA LEU A 129 -7.35 10.45 2.14
C LEU A 129 -8.09 11.38 3.11
N ASP A 130 -9.34 11.71 2.80
CA ASP A 130 -10.18 12.57 3.65
C ASP A 130 -10.45 11.90 5.01
N PRO A 131 -9.89 12.39 6.14
CA PRO A 131 -10.01 11.74 7.44
C PRO A 131 -11.45 11.66 7.95
N GLU A 132 -12.27 12.65 7.61
CA GLU A 132 -13.68 12.71 8.04
C GLU A 132 -14.56 11.72 7.27
N GLY A 133 -14.20 11.47 6.00
CA GLY A 133 -14.95 10.60 5.10
C GLY A 133 -14.49 9.14 5.09
N TYR A 134 -13.29 8.85 5.59
CA TYR A 134 -12.66 7.54 5.47
C TYR A 134 -12.92 6.64 6.68
N LYS A 135 -13.58 5.50 6.44
CA LYS A 135 -13.70 4.39 7.36
C LYS A 135 -13.37 3.11 6.62
N GLU A 136 -12.27 2.50 7.03
CA GLU A 136 -11.76 1.23 6.50
C GLU A 136 -12.88 0.17 6.41
N ASN A 137 -13.06 -0.41 5.23
CA ASN A 137 -14.08 -1.43 4.92
C ASN A 137 -15.56 -0.96 5.03
N GLN A 138 -15.83 0.32 5.26
CA GLN A 138 -17.19 0.88 5.28
C GLN A 138 -17.39 1.93 4.17
N THR A 139 -16.61 3.00 4.23
CA THR A 139 -16.67 4.12 3.28
C THR A 139 -15.38 4.27 2.48
N GLY A 140 -14.32 3.58 2.90
CA GLY A 140 -12.98 3.68 2.34
C GLY A 140 -12.30 2.34 2.12
N TYR A 141 -11.50 2.28 1.06
CA TYR A 141 -10.49 1.26 0.82
C TYR A 141 -9.17 1.94 0.44
N PHE A 142 -8.07 1.54 1.06
CA PHE A 142 -6.73 1.97 0.64
C PHE A 142 -5.73 0.85 0.86
N SER A 143 -4.96 0.52 -0.17
CA SER A 143 -3.89 -0.47 -0.08
C SER A 143 -2.65 0.04 -0.78
N LEU A 144 -1.54 -0.01 -0.09
CA LEU A 144 -0.21 0.08 -0.69
C LEU A 144 0.14 -1.24 -1.38
N ASN A 145 0.97 -1.15 -2.41
CA ASN A 145 1.70 -2.27 -2.95
C ASN A 145 3.06 -2.35 -2.25
N ALA A 146 3.22 -3.29 -1.32
CA ALA A 146 4.41 -3.40 -0.49
C ALA A 146 5.70 -3.66 -1.31
N LEU A 147 5.56 -4.18 -2.54
CA LEU A 147 6.68 -4.37 -3.47
C LEU A 147 7.28 -3.05 -3.98
N THR A 148 6.57 -1.93 -3.85
CA THR A 148 7.04 -0.61 -4.31
C THR A 148 7.56 0.25 -3.16
N ILE A 149 7.73 -0.33 -1.97
CA ILE A 149 8.32 0.38 -0.83
C ILE A 149 9.83 0.19 -0.91
N ASP A 150 10.58 1.28 -0.98
CA ASP A 150 12.03 1.22 -1.05
C ASP A 150 12.59 0.56 0.22
N GLN A 151 13.60 -0.28 0.04
CA GLN A 151 14.13 -1.15 1.11
C GLN A 151 15.34 -0.54 1.83
N ASP A 152 15.83 0.57 1.33
CA ASP A 152 16.99 1.34 1.76
C ASP A 152 16.59 2.63 2.48
N GLN A 153 15.44 2.62 3.16
CA GLN A 153 14.92 3.78 3.87
C GLN A 153 15.89 4.31 4.95
N PRO A 154 15.95 5.65 5.13
CA PRO A 154 16.88 6.33 6.05
C PRO A 154 16.85 5.86 7.49
N HIS A 155 15.68 5.46 7.97
CA HIS A 155 15.46 5.08 9.36
C HIS A 155 16.06 3.70 9.69
N GLY A 156 16.81 3.09 8.77
CA GLY A 156 17.57 1.85 8.98
C GLY A 156 16.71 0.60 9.18
N LYS A 157 15.38 0.70 9.01
CA LYS A 157 14.47 -0.44 9.08
C LYS A 157 14.09 -0.84 7.67
N ARG A 158 14.16 -2.14 7.38
CA ARG A 158 13.78 -2.70 6.07
C ARG A 158 12.46 -3.46 6.19
N LEU A 159 11.61 -3.34 5.18
CA LEU A 159 10.40 -4.13 5.07
C LEU A 159 10.69 -5.45 4.35
N ASP A 160 11.24 -6.42 5.08
CA ASP A 160 11.56 -7.73 4.50
C ASP A 160 10.27 -8.55 4.26
N LEU A 161 9.77 -8.53 3.02
CA LEU A 161 8.56 -9.25 2.62
C LEU A 161 8.67 -10.76 2.84
N ARG A 162 9.89 -11.33 2.83
CA ARG A 162 10.10 -12.77 3.14
C ARG A 162 9.76 -13.05 4.59
N ARG A 163 10.19 -12.18 5.51
CA ARG A 163 9.87 -12.32 6.95
C ARG A 163 8.37 -12.23 7.21
N ILE A 164 7.62 -11.45 6.42
CA ILE A 164 6.15 -11.41 6.52
C ILE A 164 5.57 -12.81 6.21
N VAL A 165 6.11 -13.49 5.21
CA VAL A 165 5.68 -14.84 4.82
C VAL A 165 6.17 -15.89 5.83
N ASP A 166 7.45 -15.85 6.20
CA ASP A 166 8.06 -16.80 7.14
C ASP A 166 7.38 -16.75 8.51
N ASN A 167 7.00 -15.54 8.97
CA ASN A 167 6.27 -15.34 10.22
C ASN A 167 4.76 -15.61 10.10
N LYS A 168 4.27 -16.02 8.92
CA LYS A 168 2.85 -16.26 8.63
C LYS A 168 1.96 -15.03 8.88
N TRP A 169 2.47 -13.83 8.60
CA TRP A 169 1.71 -12.57 8.68
C TRP A 169 1.00 -12.22 7.36
N LEU A 170 1.28 -12.97 6.29
CA LEU A 170 0.66 -12.77 4.98
C LEU A 170 -0.63 -13.57 4.85
N GLU A 171 -1.75 -12.88 4.66
CA GLU A 171 -3.03 -13.53 4.39
C GLU A 171 -3.18 -13.87 2.90
N TYR A 172 -3.76 -15.04 2.62
CA TYR A 172 -4.09 -15.49 1.28
C TYR A 172 -5.61 -15.51 1.09
N LEU A 173 -6.11 -14.52 0.35
CA LEU A 173 -7.53 -14.34 0.10
C LEU A 173 -7.96 -15.04 -1.18
N ASP A 174 -9.05 -15.81 -1.09
CA ASP A 174 -9.76 -16.31 -2.27
C ASP A 174 -10.83 -15.31 -2.69
N ARG A 175 -10.51 -14.52 -3.70
CA ARG A 175 -11.43 -13.58 -4.36
C ARG A 175 -11.74 -14.00 -5.79
N LYS A 176 -11.19 -15.12 -6.25
CA LYS A 176 -11.47 -15.69 -7.56
C LYS A 176 -12.77 -16.49 -7.48
N GLU A 177 -12.81 -17.49 -6.60
CA GLU A 177 -14.01 -18.33 -6.40
C GLU A 177 -14.84 -17.81 -5.21
N GLY A 178 -14.18 -17.24 -4.19
CA GLY A 178 -14.84 -16.64 -3.04
C GLY A 178 -15.45 -17.67 -2.08
N VAL A 179 -14.94 -18.90 -2.10
CA VAL A 179 -15.48 -20.03 -1.33
C VAL A 179 -14.51 -20.53 -0.27
N ALA A 180 -13.20 -20.29 -0.44
CA ALA A 180 -12.20 -20.74 0.51
C ALA A 180 -12.02 -19.73 1.65
N ASP A 181 -11.82 -20.26 2.86
CA ASP A 181 -11.44 -19.47 4.02
C ASP A 181 -10.07 -18.81 3.83
N MET A 182 -9.88 -17.71 4.53
CA MET A 182 -8.58 -17.04 4.64
C MET A 182 -7.55 -17.98 5.28
N ARG A 183 -6.33 -17.99 4.74
CA ARG A 183 -5.22 -18.78 5.28
C ARG A 183 -3.90 -18.01 5.26
N TYR A 184 -2.91 -18.51 5.98
CA TYR A 184 -1.62 -17.82 6.21
C TYR A 184 -0.39 -18.68 5.84
N ASP A 185 -0.62 -19.92 5.45
CA ASP A 185 0.39 -20.94 5.22
C ASP A 185 0.77 -21.06 3.73
N TYR A 186 -0.19 -20.88 2.82
CA TYR A 186 0.06 -21.02 1.39
C TYR A 186 -0.89 -20.20 0.50
N PRO A 187 -0.48 -19.71 -0.69
CA PRO A 187 -1.38 -19.02 -1.62
C PRO A 187 -2.56 -19.88 -2.03
N GLN A 188 -3.77 -19.30 -2.09
CA GLN A 188 -4.97 -19.93 -2.67
C GLN A 188 -4.70 -20.43 -4.09
N GLU A 189 -5.53 -21.34 -4.60
CA GLU A 189 -5.39 -21.83 -5.97
C GLU A 189 -5.38 -20.66 -6.98
N GLY A 190 -4.42 -20.70 -7.92
CA GLY A 190 -4.15 -19.61 -8.86
C GLY A 190 -3.52 -18.35 -8.25
N GLY A 191 -3.19 -18.36 -6.96
CA GLY A 191 -2.49 -17.29 -6.26
C GLY A 191 -0.97 -17.45 -6.24
N THR A 192 -0.29 -16.44 -5.69
CA THR A 192 1.16 -16.43 -5.43
C THR A 192 1.42 -15.64 -4.14
N TRP A 193 2.63 -15.75 -3.58
CA TRP A 193 3.22 -14.65 -2.80
C TRP A 193 4.26 -13.91 -3.62
#